data_AF-A0A2E5ZD12-F1
#
_entry.id   AF-A0A2E5ZD12-F1
#
_cell.length_a   1.000
_cell.length_b   1.000
_cell.length_c   1.000
_cell.angle_alpha   90.00
_cell.angle_beta   90.00
_cell.angle_gamma   90.00
#
_symmetry.space_group_name_H-M   'P 1'
#
loop_
_entity.id
_entity.type
_entity.pdbx_description
1 polymer ?
#
loop_
_entity_poly.entity_id
_entity_poly.type
_entity_poly.pdbx_seq_one_letter_code
_entity_poly.pdbx_strand_id
1 'polypeptide(L)' 'MLKILILKTDPNIYLMGTMTELDEEPSILIEECVQIVDGQLIKYPLYTDQRDLFMNYENVFTILDPSADMKTKYAAINA' A
#
# COMPACT_ATOMS: atom_id res chain seq x y z
N MET A 1 -4.97 -3.52 -8.78
CA MET A 1 -5.69 -2.22 -8.76
C MET A 1 -5.05 -1.30 -7.73
N LEU A 2 -4.83 -0.01 -8.03
CA LEU A 2 -4.20 0.90 -7.05
C LEU A 2 -5.14 1.16 -5.87
N LYS A 3 -4.69 0.86 -4.64
CA LYS A 3 -5.47 0.99 -3.41
C LYS A 3 -4.65 1.59 -2.27
N ILE A 4 -5.33 2.17 -1.30
CA ILE A 4 -4.78 2.55 0.00
C ILE A 4 -5.27 1.54 1.04
N LEU A 5 -4.35 0.99 1.82
CA LEU A 5 -4.62 0.05 2.91
C LEU A 5 -4.24 0.73 4.23
N ILE A 6 -5.17 0.76 5.18
CA ILE A 6 -4.93 1.21 6.56
C ILE A 6 -4.70 -0.03 7.41
N LEU A 7 -3.61 -0.09 8.16
CA LEU A 7 -3.30 -1.26 8.99
C LEU A 7 -4.12 -1.27 10.29
N LYS A 8 -4.55 -2.45 10.71
CA LYS A 8 -5.31 -2.65 11.95
C LYS A 8 -4.46 -2.44 13.21
N THR A 9 -3.17 -2.78 13.14
CA THR A 9 -2.22 -2.64 14.25
C THR A 9 -1.90 -1.18 14.57
N ASP A 10 -1.85 -0.32 13.54
CA ASP A 10 -1.71 1.12 13.67
C ASP A 10 -2.48 1.83 12.56
N PRO A 11 -3.67 2.39 12.86
CA PRO A 11 -4.49 3.10 11.88
C PRO A 11 -3.87 4.39 11.31
N ASN A 12 -2.70 4.81 11.79
CA ASN A 12 -1.93 5.92 11.21
C ASN A 12 -0.94 5.46 10.14
N ILE A 13 -0.81 4.15 9.90
CA ILE A 13 -0.02 3.61 8.80
C ILE A 13 -0.92 3.42 7.58
N TYR A 14 -0.67 4.24 6.56
CA TYR A 14 -1.34 4.20 5.27
C TYR A 14 -0.38 3.65 4.23
N LEU A 15 -0.63 2.44 3.74
CA LEU A 15 0.10 1.85 2.64
C LEU A 15 -0.65 2.10 1.34
N MET A 16 0.07 2.31 0.24
CA MET A 16 -0.52 2.48 -1.08
C MET A 16 0.30 1.72 -2.12
N GLY A 17 -0.39 1.04 -3.03
CA GLY A 17 0.27 0.21 -4.03
C GLY A 17 -0.73 -0.51 -4.92
N THR A 18 -0.23 -1.25 -5.91
CA THR A 18 -1.07 -2.05 -6.79
C THR A 18 -1.48 -3.32 -6.06
N MET A 19 -2.74 -3.37 -5.64
CA MET A 19 -3.28 -4.49 -4.87
C MET A 19 -3.89 -5.56 -5.79
N THR A 20 -3.57 -6.81 -5.49
CA THR A 20 -4.17 -8.02 -6.08
C THR A 20 -4.68 -8.90 -4.94
N GLU A 21 -5.94 -9.33 -5.03
CA GLU A 21 -6.50 -10.33 -4.11
C GLU A 21 -6.04 -11.72 -4.55
N LEU A 22 -5.65 -12.55 -3.59
CA LEU A 22 -5.14 -13.89 -3.82
C LEU A 22 -6.16 -14.93 -3.30
N ASP A 23 -6.18 -16.09 -3.94
CA ASP A 23 -7.09 -17.19 -3.59
C ASP A 23 -6.57 -18.04 -2.39
N GLU A 24 -5.35 -17.78 -1.92
CA GLU A 24 -4.68 -18.47 -0.82
C GLU A 24 -4.10 -17.47 0.19
N GLU A 25 -3.74 -17.91 1.39
CA GLU A 25 -3.06 -17.07 2.37
C GLU A 25 -1.55 -16.96 2.08
N PRO A 26 -0.95 -15.76 2.10
CA PRO A 26 -1.55 -14.46 2.42
C PRO A 26 -2.49 -13.95 1.33
N SER A 27 -3.67 -13.47 1.72
CA SER A 27 -4.79 -13.15 0.83
C SER A 27 -4.63 -11.87 -0.03
N ILE A 28 -3.59 -11.08 0.18
CA ILE A 28 -3.34 -9.81 -0.52
C ILE A 28 -1.88 -9.76 -0.97
N LEU A 29 -1.67 -9.41 -2.24
CA LEU A 29 -0.40 -8.90 -2.76
C LEU A 29 -0.52 -7.39 -2.99
N ILE A 30 0.42 -6.60 -2.49
CA ILE A 30 0.57 -5.18 -2.82
C ILE A 30 1.93 -4.94 -3.47
N GLU A 31 1.93 -4.58 -4.74
CA GLU A 31 3.13 -4.33 -5.53
C GLU A 31 3.53 -2.85 -5.46
N GLU A 32 4.84 -2.59 -5.56
CA GLU A 32 5.44 -1.24 -5.58
C GLU A 32 4.97 -0.35 -4.40
N CYS A 33 4.89 -0.97 -3.22
CA CYS A 33 4.34 -0.37 -2.02
C CYS A 33 5.06 0.93 -1.59
N VAL A 34 4.26 1.91 -1.18
CA VAL A 34 4.70 3.15 -0.56
C VAL A 34 3.87 3.44 0.69
N GLN A 35 4.45 4.15 1.64
CA GLN A 35 3.74 4.70 2.78
C GLN A 35 3.35 6.15 2.50
N ILE A 36 2.15 6.56 2.92
CA ILE A 36 1.73 7.96 2.91
C ILE A 36 2.09 8.58 4.27
N VAL A 37 2.93 9.61 4.27
CA VAL A 37 3.34 10.37 5.46
C VAL A 37 3.23 11.86 5.16
N ASP A 38 2.41 12.58 5.91
CA ASP A 38 2.17 14.02 5.74
C ASP A 38 1.87 14.45 4.29
N GLY A 39 1.10 13.61 3.57
CA GLY A 39 0.72 13.83 2.17
C GLY A 39 1.83 13.58 1.14
N GLN A 40 2.97 13.02 1.56
CA GLN A 40 4.08 12.57 0.72
C GLN A 40 4.13 11.04 0.63
N LEU A 41 4.72 10.53 -0.45
CA LEU A 41 4.94 9.10 -0.64
C LEU A 41 6.38 8.73 -0.31
N ILE A 42 6.56 7.75 0.56
CA ILE A 42 7.86 7.22 0.97
C ILE A 42 7.92 5.74 0.57
N LYS A 43 9.04 5.30 -0.01
CA LYS A 43 9.23 3.88 -0.35
C LYS A 43 9.08 3.01 0.90
N TYR A 44 8.32 1.94 0.78
CA TYR A 44 8.04 1.02 1.89
C TYR A 44 8.22 -0.43 1.42
N PRO A 45 8.85 -1.30 2.24
CA PRO A 45 9.46 -1.03 3.55
C PRO A 45 10.79 -0.28 3.47
N LEU A 46 11.18 0.43 4.53
CA LEU A 46 12.34 1.34 4.53
C LEU A 46 13.72 0.67 4.41
N TYR A 47 13.83 -0.60 4.80
CA TYR A 47 15.12 -1.29 4.94
C TYR A 47 15.33 -2.41 3.93
N THR A 48 14.58 -2.38 2.82
CA THR A 48 14.72 -3.33 1.72
C THR A 48 14.38 -2.66 0.39
N ASP A 49 14.96 -3.18 -0.70
CA ASP A 49 14.58 -2.80 -2.06
C ASP A 49 13.34 -3.55 -2.54
N GLN A 50 12.91 -4.60 -1.81
CA GLN A 50 11.69 -5.35 -2.12
C GLN A 50 10.46 -4.55 -1.66
N ARG A 51 9.62 -4.15 -2.62
CA ARG A 51 8.40 -3.36 -2.36
C ARG A 51 7.09 -4.12 -2.57
N ASP A 52 7.19 -5.40 -2.91
CA ASP A 52 6.04 -6.27 -3.10
C ASP A 52 5.78 -7.02 -1.78
N LEU A 53 4.61 -6.79 -1.19
CA LEU A 53 4.27 -7.32 0.12
C LEU A 53 3.07 -8.25 0.04
N PHE A 54 3.19 -9.37 0.74
CA PHE A 54 2.09 -10.29 0.98
C PHE A 54 1.48 -10.01 2.35
N MET A 55 0.16 -9.89 2.43
CA MET A 55 -0.55 -9.54 3.67
C MET A 55 -1.83 -10.36 3.84
N ASN A 56 -2.14 -10.70 5.09
CA ASN A 56 -3.42 -11.30 5.47
C ASN A 56 -4.46 -10.20 5.69
N TYR A 57 -5.72 -10.42 5.27
CA TYR A 57 -6.83 -9.50 5.50
C TYR A 57 -7.03 -9.12 6.98
N GLU A 58 -6.73 -10.02 7.92
CA GLU A 58 -6.89 -9.79 9.36
C GLU A 58 -6.06 -8.61 9.90
N ASN A 59 -4.99 -8.24 9.20
CA ASN A 59 -4.09 -7.14 9.54
C ASN A 59 -4.49 -5.81 8.88
N VAL A 60 -5.50 -5.82 8.02
CA VAL A 60 -6.00 -4.62 7.32
C VAL A 60 -7.25 -4.12 8.03
N PHE A 61 -7.25 -2.85 8.39
CA PHE A 61 -8.42 -2.18 8.97
C PHE A 61 -9.45 -1.84 7.88
N THR A 62 -8.99 -1.22 6.79
CA THR A 62 -9.85 -0.89 5.65
C THR A 62 -9.03 -0.68 4.37
N ILE A 63 -9.70 -0.77 3.22
CA ILE A 63 -9.15 -0.61 1.88
C ILE A 63 -9.95 0.46 1.15
N LEU A 64 -9.26 1.45 0.60
CA LEU A 64 -9.85 2.66 0.01
C LEU A 64 -9.25 2.96 -1.36
N ASP A 65 -9.98 3.73 -2.15
CA ASP A 65 -9.46 4.30 -3.39
C ASP A 65 -8.67 5.59 -3.13
N PRO A 66 -7.48 5.76 -3.75
CA PRO A 66 -6.73 7.00 -3.64
C PRO A 66 -7.40 8.16 -4.37
N SER A 67 -7.17 9.37 -3.87
CA SER A 67 -7.55 10.62 -4.56
C SER A 67 -6.75 10.82 -5.85
N ALA A 68 -7.18 11.76 -6.70
CA ALA A 68 -6.47 12.08 -7.95
C ALA A 68 -5.03 12.56 -7.70
N ASP A 69 -4.81 13.41 -6.68
CA ASP A 69 -3.48 13.90 -6.29
C ASP A 69 -2.54 12.75 -5.89
N MET A 70 -3.02 11.80 -5.09
CA MET A 70 -2.24 10.64 -4.67
C MET A 70 -1.88 9.74 -5.85
N LYS A 71 -2.79 9.54 -6.81
CA LYS A 71 -2.53 8.80 -8.06
C LYS A 71 -1.39 9.44 -8.87
N THR A 72 -1.42 10.76 -9.01
CA THR A 72 -0.37 11.50 -9.73
C THR A 72 0.99 11.37 -9.03
N LYS A 73 1.04 11.51 -7.70
CA LYS A 73 2.26 11.31 -6.92
C LYS A 73 2.80 9.89 -7.04
N TYR A 74 1.92 8.89 -7.04
CA TYR A 74 2.31 7.48 -7.17
C TYR A 74 2.90 7.17 -8.55
N ALA A 75 2.31 7.72 -9.61
CA ALA A 75 2.87 7.58 -10.95
C ALA A 75 4.26 8.21 -11.05
N ALA A 76 4.49 9.36 -10.40
CA ALA A 76 5.77 10.06 -10.44
C ALA A 76 6.90 9.33 -9.68
N ILE A 77 6.61 8.66 -8.56
CA ILE A 77 7.63 7.94 -7.77
C ILE A 77 8.02 6.59 -8.37
N ASN A 78 7.18 6.04 -9.26
CA ASN A 78 7.37 4.75 -9.92
C ASN A 78 7.58 4.87 -11.45
N ALA A 79 7.76 6.10 -11.96
CA ALA A 79 8.17 6.37 -13.33
C ALA A 79 9.68 6.13 -13.50
#